data_AF-A0A928Z4B4-F1
#
_entry.id   AF-A0A928Z4B4-F1
#
_cell.length_a   1.000
_cell.length_b   1.000
_cell.length_c   1.000
_cell.angle_alpha   90.00
_cell.angle_beta   90.00
_cell.angle_gamma   90.00
#
_symmetry.space_group_name_H-M   'P 1'
#
loop_
_entity.id
_entity.type
_entity.pdbx_description
1 polymer ?
#
loop_
_entity_poly.entity_id
_entity_poly.type
_entity_poly.pdbx_seq_one_letter_code
_entity_poly.pdbx_strand_id
1 'polypeptide(L)'
;MLLRRFSYGVGLGLLAGLTMTPIAQANEVSAKPQSQTVVRRAGAIKAELSFDVVAKPWTQYKNVQLKVQRGDKTAYDRPLLDDAATKGLKDFWVMADRKFKGLANNSFLIRDLDGDQEPEIILEFYSGGAHCCVSSAIYRYDAAAKSYKPTVLGWGDAAATFELRQLDPQRQALQLVSRDVGFAYAFTAYAFSGYPVQIWEYQQGKIVDVTRRYPKLIYNSAYRNWLQIQRTQKDYPNEPQYARGPIAAYMATKYLLGQEKAGWALMDQVYRGSDKATFFADLRQFLIKRGYAKS
;
A
#
# COMPACT_ATOMS: atom_id res chain seq x y z
N MET A 1 -7.14 10.24 54.86
CA MET A 1 -6.77 10.23 56.29
C MET A 1 -7.55 9.11 56.96
N LEU A 2 -6.86 8.21 57.68
CA LEU A 2 -7.31 7.01 58.43
C LEU A 2 -7.83 5.81 57.59
N LEU A 3 -7.05 4.75 57.34
CA LEU A 3 -6.61 3.66 58.25
C LEU A 3 -7.75 2.93 58.96
N ARG A 4 -8.09 1.73 58.46
CA ARG A 4 -8.70 0.65 59.25
C ARG A 4 -7.69 -0.48 59.41
N ARG A 5 -7.34 -0.73 60.67
CA ARG A 5 -6.58 -1.89 61.14
C ARG A 5 -7.50 -3.12 61.15
N PHE A 6 -6.99 -4.26 60.75
CA PHE A 6 -7.36 -5.55 61.34
C PHE A 6 -6.09 -6.35 61.59
N SER A 7 -5.89 -6.69 62.86
CA SER A 7 -4.81 -7.54 63.35
C SER A 7 -5.37 -8.93 63.58
N TYR A 8 -4.79 -9.95 62.94
CA TYR A 8 -4.72 -11.35 63.37
C TYR A 8 -3.55 -11.94 62.55
N GLY A 9 -2.65 -12.79 63.01
CA GLY A 9 -2.37 -13.43 64.28
C GLY A 9 -1.04 -14.16 64.04
N VAL A 10 -0.16 -14.19 65.03
CA VAL A 10 1.18 -14.78 64.91
C VAL A 10 1.04 -16.30 64.82
N GLY A 11 1.42 -16.87 63.68
CA GLY A 11 1.61 -18.30 63.50
C GLY A 11 3.06 -18.56 63.08
N LEU A 12 3.88 -19.01 64.03
CA LEU A 12 5.18 -19.64 63.72
C LEU A 12 4.92 -20.91 62.92
N GLY A 13 5.50 -21.02 61.73
CA GLY A 13 5.42 -22.21 60.89
C GLY A 13 6.60 -22.30 59.91
N LEU A 14 7.60 -23.08 60.31
CA LEU A 14 8.55 -23.84 59.48
C LEU A 14 9.07 -23.19 58.18
N LEU A 15 10.35 -22.79 58.23
CA LEU A 15 11.23 -22.58 57.08
C LEU A 15 11.36 -23.86 56.24
N ALA A 16 10.55 -23.98 55.20
CA ALA A 16 10.82 -24.88 54.09
C ALA A 16 11.66 -24.12 53.04
N GLY A 17 12.93 -24.51 52.90
CA GLY A 17 13.82 -23.96 51.89
C GLY A 17 13.29 -24.26 50.48
N LEU A 18 12.71 -23.24 49.85
CA LEU A 18 12.47 -23.22 48.41
C LEU A 18 13.82 -23.10 47.71
N THR A 19 14.34 -24.21 47.21
CA THR A 19 15.41 -24.20 46.22
C THR A 19 14.87 -23.52 44.96
N MET A 20 15.31 -22.28 44.71
CA MET A 20 15.08 -21.64 43.41
C MET A 20 15.81 -22.48 42.36
N THR A 21 15.04 -23.25 41.59
CA THR A 21 15.55 -23.83 40.35
C THR A 21 15.87 -22.65 39.42
N PRO A 22 17.11 -22.52 38.92
CA PRO A 22 17.41 -21.48 37.94
C PRO A 22 16.52 -21.71 36.72
N ILE A 23 15.71 -20.70 36.39
CA ILE A 23 15.02 -20.65 35.10
C ILE A 23 16.13 -20.70 34.06
N ALA A 24 16.21 -21.81 33.31
CA ALA A 24 17.10 -21.90 32.17
C ALA A 24 16.81 -20.72 31.25
N GLN A 25 17.80 -19.83 31.08
CA GLN A 25 17.76 -18.83 30.03
C GLN A 25 17.52 -19.60 28.73
N ALA A 26 16.37 -19.37 28.10
CA ALA A 26 16.14 -19.81 26.74
C ALA A 26 17.22 -19.12 25.90
N ASN A 27 18.27 -19.85 25.54
CA ASN A 27 19.20 -19.41 24.52
C ASN A 27 18.36 -19.12 23.28
N GLU A 28 18.22 -17.84 22.95
CA GLU A 28 17.77 -17.45 21.61
C GLU A 28 18.83 -17.97 20.64
N VAL A 29 18.58 -19.16 20.11
CA VAL A 29 19.31 -19.68 18.96
C VAL A 29 19.03 -18.68 17.84
N SER A 30 20.01 -17.81 17.58
CA SER A 30 20.03 -16.95 16.40
C SER A 30 19.94 -17.87 15.18
N ALA A 31 18.74 -18.01 14.62
CA ALA A 31 18.53 -18.80 13.43
C ALA A 31 19.34 -18.16 12.30
N LYS A 32 20.25 -18.93 11.68
CA LYS A 32 21.01 -18.46 10.52
C LYS A 32 20.04 -17.99 9.42
N PRO A 33 20.36 -16.91 8.69
CA PRO A 33 19.53 -16.47 7.56
C PRO A 33 19.31 -17.63 6.59
N GLN A 34 18.04 -17.89 6.25
CA GLN A 34 17.69 -18.94 5.28
C GLN A 34 17.59 -18.29 3.91
N SER A 35 18.51 -18.65 3.00
CA SER A 35 18.44 -18.18 1.62
C SER A 35 17.30 -18.87 0.88
N GLN A 36 16.52 -18.11 0.13
CA GLN A 36 15.40 -18.57 -0.68
C GLN A 36 15.51 -18.02 -2.09
N THR A 37 14.87 -18.70 -3.04
CA THR A 37 14.78 -18.24 -4.43
C THR A 37 13.39 -18.50 -4.97
N VAL A 38 12.80 -17.46 -5.54
CA VAL A 38 11.51 -17.52 -6.24
C VAL A 38 11.77 -17.37 -7.72
N VAL A 39 11.15 -18.22 -8.54
CA VAL A 39 11.29 -18.18 -10.00
C VAL A 39 9.95 -17.82 -10.65
N ARG A 40 10.00 -17.01 -11.69
CA ARG A 40 8.89 -16.66 -12.57
C ARG A 40 9.30 -16.79 -14.03
N ARG A 41 8.33 -17.11 -14.88
CA ARG A 41 8.54 -17.28 -16.33
C ARG A 41 7.40 -16.66 -17.12
N ALA A 42 7.71 -16.05 -18.25
CA ALA A 42 6.74 -15.63 -19.26
C ALA A 42 7.44 -15.61 -20.63
N GLY A 43 6.92 -16.36 -21.59
CA GLY A 43 7.58 -16.53 -22.89
C GLY A 43 9.04 -16.96 -22.75
N ALA A 44 9.96 -16.19 -23.36
CA ALA A 44 11.40 -16.44 -23.31
C ALA A 44 12.09 -15.96 -22.02
N ILE A 45 11.37 -15.30 -21.11
CA ILE A 45 11.93 -14.70 -19.90
C ILE A 45 11.85 -15.68 -18.72
N LYS A 46 12.96 -15.85 -18.02
CA LYS A 46 13.04 -16.44 -16.67
C LYS A 46 13.59 -15.41 -15.72
N ALA A 47 12.82 -15.02 -14.71
CA ALA A 47 13.30 -14.16 -13.64
C ALA A 47 13.41 -14.94 -12.33
N GLU A 48 14.53 -14.80 -11.65
CA GLU A 48 14.85 -15.41 -10.36
C GLU A 48 15.10 -14.30 -9.36
N LEU A 49 14.39 -14.36 -8.24
CA LEU A 49 14.53 -13.44 -7.12
C LEU A 49 15.09 -14.24 -5.94
N SER A 50 16.36 -14.04 -5.62
CA SER A 50 17.03 -14.65 -4.47
C SER A 50 17.12 -13.66 -3.32
N PHE A 51 16.98 -14.15 -2.09
CA PHE A 51 17.03 -13.33 -0.88
C PHE A 51 17.29 -14.17 0.37
N ASP A 52 17.85 -13.53 1.39
CA ASP A 52 18.02 -14.13 2.70
C ASP A 52 16.88 -13.73 3.63
N VAL A 53 16.23 -14.72 4.23
CA VAL A 53 15.17 -14.51 5.22
C VAL A 53 15.79 -14.30 6.58
N VAL A 54 15.54 -13.12 7.17
CA VAL A 54 15.92 -12.78 8.53
C VAL A 54 14.67 -12.84 9.41
N ALA A 55 14.69 -13.71 10.43
CA ALA A 55 13.55 -13.95 11.29
C ALA A 55 13.51 -12.98 12.49
N LYS A 56 12.32 -12.40 12.70
CA LYS A 56 11.76 -11.70 13.89
C LYS A 56 12.13 -10.21 14.10
N PRO A 57 11.17 -9.39 14.60
CA PRO A 57 9.75 -9.71 14.87
C PRO A 57 8.85 -9.73 13.63
N TRP A 58 9.35 -9.23 12.48
CA TRP A 58 8.70 -9.30 11.17
C TRP A 58 9.65 -9.99 10.19
N THR A 59 9.12 -10.75 9.22
CA THR A 59 9.97 -11.36 8.18
C THR A 59 10.62 -10.26 7.35
N GLN A 60 11.95 -10.16 7.40
CA GLN A 60 12.73 -9.24 6.59
C GLN A 60 13.50 -10.01 5.53
N TYR A 61 13.68 -9.41 4.36
CA TYR A 61 14.49 -9.96 3.28
C TYR A 61 15.71 -9.09 3.09
N LYS A 62 16.89 -9.70 3.11
CA LYS A 62 18.16 -9.02 2.85
C LYS A 62 18.86 -9.68 1.66
N ASN A 63 19.90 -9.02 1.16
CA ASN A 63 20.72 -9.51 0.06
C ASN A 63 19.88 -9.89 -1.16
N VAL A 64 18.86 -9.07 -1.45
CA VAL A 64 17.91 -9.40 -2.51
C VAL A 64 18.58 -9.17 -3.87
N GLN A 65 18.57 -10.20 -4.70
CA GLN A 65 19.17 -10.19 -6.04
C GLN A 65 18.12 -10.61 -7.06
N LEU A 66 18.10 -9.87 -8.17
CA LEU A 66 17.28 -10.20 -9.33
C LEU A 66 18.20 -10.69 -10.43
N LYS A 67 17.90 -11.87 -10.94
CA LYS A 67 18.52 -12.45 -12.12
C LYS A 67 17.47 -12.68 -13.18
N VAL A 68 17.77 -12.29 -14.42
CA VAL A 68 16.87 -12.43 -15.56
C VAL A 68 17.61 -13.06 -16.72
N GLN A 69 17.08 -14.18 -17.19
CA GLN A 69 17.53 -14.87 -18.40
C GLN A 69 16.51 -14.65 -19.52
N ARG A 70 17.02 -14.43 -20.73
CA ARG A 70 16.27 -14.37 -21.98
C ARG A 70 16.80 -15.45 -22.90
N GLY A 71 16.03 -16.53 -23.07
CA GLY A 71 16.57 -17.77 -23.62
C GLY A 71 17.76 -18.25 -22.78
N ASP A 72 18.89 -18.55 -23.42
CA ASP A 72 20.09 -19.05 -22.76
C ASP A 72 21.02 -17.93 -22.24
N LYS A 73 20.67 -16.65 -22.45
CA LYS A 73 21.52 -15.51 -22.06
C LYS A 73 21.03 -14.87 -20.77
N THR A 74 21.93 -14.65 -19.84
CA THR A 74 21.69 -13.79 -18.68
C THR A 74 21.70 -12.32 -19.13
N ALA A 75 20.56 -11.65 -19.06
CA ALA A 75 20.40 -10.24 -19.45
C ALA A 75 20.51 -9.28 -18.25
N TYR A 76 20.26 -9.78 -17.04
CA TYR A 76 20.38 -9.03 -15.79
C TYR A 76 20.75 -9.99 -14.67
N ASP A 77 21.69 -9.61 -13.81
CA ASP A 77 22.09 -10.40 -12.63
C ASP A 77 22.77 -9.46 -11.64
N ARG A 78 21.98 -8.83 -10.77
CA ARG A 78 22.47 -7.78 -9.85
C ARG A 78 21.69 -7.76 -8.54
N PRO A 79 22.33 -7.38 -7.42
CA PRO A 79 21.63 -6.98 -6.22
C PRO A 79 20.63 -5.84 -6.53
N LEU A 80 19.43 -5.93 -5.95
CA LEU A 80 18.37 -4.96 -6.23
C LEU A 80 18.76 -3.54 -5.85
N LEU A 81 19.57 -3.34 -4.80
CA LEU A 81 19.90 -2.01 -4.28
C LEU A 81 21.13 -1.36 -4.94
N ASP A 82 21.81 -2.06 -5.84
CA ASP A 82 22.99 -1.54 -6.54
C ASP A 82 22.61 -0.60 -7.70
N ASP A 83 21.37 -0.69 -8.19
CA ASP A 83 20.89 0.23 -9.21
C ASP A 83 20.51 1.59 -8.59
N ALA A 84 20.94 2.67 -9.23
CA ALA A 84 20.72 4.03 -8.75
C ALA A 84 19.23 4.37 -8.60
N ALA A 85 18.34 3.76 -9.39
CA ALA A 85 16.90 3.98 -9.30
C ALA A 85 16.25 3.28 -8.09
N THR A 86 16.83 2.16 -7.63
CA THR A 86 16.27 1.32 -6.56
C THR A 86 17.01 1.44 -5.24
N LYS A 87 18.17 2.12 -5.19
CA LYS A 87 18.90 2.41 -3.94
C LYS A 87 18.04 3.07 -2.85
N GLY A 88 17.02 3.84 -3.25
CA GLY A 88 16.06 4.48 -2.34
C GLY A 88 15.14 3.50 -1.61
N LEU A 89 15.09 2.24 -2.05
CA LEU A 89 14.30 1.16 -1.46
C LEU A 89 15.08 0.41 -0.37
N LYS A 90 16.26 0.88 0.05
CA LYS A 90 17.10 0.23 1.08
C LYS A 90 16.38 0.01 2.42
N ASP A 91 15.41 0.87 2.73
CA ASP A 91 14.61 0.82 3.95
C ASP A 91 13.27 0.09 3.72
N PHE A 92 13.08 -0.50 2.53
CA PHE A 92 11.90 -1.27 2.17
C PHE A 92 12.23 -2.77 2.08
N TRP A 93 11.33 -3.57 2.62
CA TRP A 93 11.34 -5.02 2.49
C TRP A 93 10.70 -5.40 1.16
N VAL A 94 11.37 -6.22 0.36
CA VAL A 94 10.71 -6.86 -0.78
C VAL A 94 9.57 -7.70 -0.25
N MET A 95 8.40 -7.62 -0.84
CA MET A 95 7.19 -8.22 -0.28
C MET A 95 7.09 -9.72 -0.59
N ALA A 96 8.15 -10.50 -0.38
CA ALA A 96 8.18 -11.92 -0.79
C ALA A 96 7.22 -12.82 0.00
N ASP A 97 6.89 -12.46 1.23
CA ASP A 97 5.83 -13.07 2.04
C ASP A 97 5.29 -12.00 2.99
N ARG A 98 4.09 -11.49 2.68
CA ARG A 98 3.21 -11.01 3.73
C ARG A 98 2.38 -12.21 4.19
N LYS A 99 2.51 -12.56 5.46
CA LYS A 99 1.51 -13.30 6.24
C LYS A 99 0.20 -12.49 6.43
N PHE A 100 -0.23 -11.76 5.40
CA PHE A 100 -1.61 -11.41 5.19
C PHE A 100 -2.19 -12.54 4.34
N LYS A 101 -3.16 -13.29 4.88
CA LYS A 101 -3.82 -14.39 4.16
C LYS A 101 -4.22 -13.92 2.74
N GLY A 102 -3.52 -14.36 1.70
CA GLY A 102 -3.91 -14.19 0.29
C GLY A 102 -2.90 -13.61 -0.71
N LEU A 103 -1.69 -13.14 -0.34
CA LEU A 103 -0.84 -12.34 -1.26
C LEU A 103 0.61 -12.79 -1.49
N ALA A 104 1.05 -13.94 -0.98
CA ALA A 104 2.38 -14.50 -1.30
C ALA A 104 2.59 -14.85 -2.80
N ASN A 105 1.61 -14.57 -3.66
CA ASN A 105 1.66 -14.81 -5.11
C ASN A 105 1.76 -13.56 -5.98
N ASN A 106 1.69 -12.33 -5.43
CA ASN A 106 1.48 -11.11 -6.24
C ASN A 106 2.59 -10.04 -6.17
N SER A 107 3.61 -10.20 -5.33
CA SER A 107 4.69 -9.19 -5.17
C SER A 107 5.87 -9.35 -6.12
N PHE A 108 5.91 -10.45 -6.88
CA PHE A 108 6.88 -10.71 -7.94
C PHE A 108 6.16 -11.28 -9.15
N LEU A 109 6.01 -10.44 -10.18
CA LEU A 109 5.22 -10.71 -11.37
C LEU A 109 6.06 -10.54 -12.64
N ILE A 110 5.67 -11.26 -13.70
CA ILE A 110 6.13 -11.00 -15.07
C ILE A 110 4.88 -10.80 -15.93
N ARG A 111 4.67 -9.58 -16.44
CA ARG A 111 3.47 -9.18 -17.19
C ARG A 111 3.82 -8.10 -18.21
N ASP A 112 3.25 -8.23 -19.40
CA ASP A 112 3.25 -7.16 -20.39
C ASP A 112 2.28 -6.07 -19.93
N LEU A 113 2.83 -4.91 -19.52
CA LEU A 113 2.04 -3.83 -18.95
C LEU A 113 1.56 -2.83 -20.00
N ASP A 114 2.34 -2.60 -21.06
CA ASP A 114 2.03 -1.59 -22.07
C ASP A 114 1.58 -2.18 -23.42
N GLY A 115 1.50 -3.50 -23.53
CA GLY A 115 0.94 -4.24 -24.66
C GLY A 115 1.90 -4.36 -25.84
N ASP A 116 3.21 -4.22 -25.61
CA ASP A 116 4.24 -4.29 -26.66
C ASP A 116 4.80 -5.72 -26.88
N GLN A 117 4.18 -6.72 -26.24
CA GLN A 117 4.59 -8.13 -26.24
C GLN A 117 5.93 -8.40 -25.55
N GLU A 118 6.50 -7.40 -24.87
CA GLU A 118 7.72 -7.51 -24.08
C GLU A 118 7.38 -7.40 -22.58
N PRO A 119 7.25 -8.53 -21.85
CA PRO A 119 6.77 -8.44 -20.49
C PRO A 119 7.76 -7.79 -19.51
N GLU A 120 7.26 -6.83 -18.73
CA GLU A 120 7.94 -6.27 -17.58
C GLU A 120 8.00 -7.23 -16.39
N ILE A 121 9.02 -7.03 -15.55
CA ILE A 121 9.13 -7.67 -14.25
C ILE A 121 8.75 -6.66 -13.18
N ILE A 122 7.83 -7.02 -12.29
CA ILE A 122 7.31 -6.13 -11.25
C ILE A 122 7.68 -6.73 -9.90
N LEU A 123 8.30 -5.91 -9.05
CA LEU A 123 8.59 -6.21 -7.66
C LEU A 123 7.89 -5.21 -6.77
N GLU A 124 7.18 -5.69 -5.75
CA GLU A 124 6.55 -4.85 -4.72
C GLU A 124 7.37 -4.82 -3.44
N PHE A 125 7.37 -3.66 -2.80
CA PHE A 125 8.18 -3.31 -1.65
C PHE A 125 7.30 -2.71 -0.57
N TYR A 126 7.62 -2.98 0.69
CA TYR A 126 6.95 -2.38 1.84
C TYR A 126 7.94 -1.95 2.90
N SER A 127 7.84 -0.74 3.43
CA SER A 127 8.75 -0.29 4.49
C SER A 127 8.40 -0.81 5.89
N GLY A 128 7.18 -1.32 6.11
CA GLY A 128 6.74 -1.76 7.44
C GLY A 128 5.97 -0.69 8.21
N GLY A 129 5.04 -1.14 9.07
CA GLY A 129 4.11 -0.28 9.81
C GLY A 129 2.67 -0.73 9.61
N ALA A 130 1.70 0.03 10.15
CA ALA A 130 0.28 -0.24 9.95
C ALA A 130 -0.24 0.27 8.59
N HIS A 131 0.34 1.37 8.09
CA HIS A 131 -0.17 2.12 6.94
C HIS A 131 0.91 2.51 5.93
N CYS A 132 2.19 2.47 6.31
CA CYS A 132 3.30 2.89 5.44
C CYS A 132 4.27 1.74 5.20
N CYS A 133 4.95 1.68 4.06
CA CYS A 133 4.71 2.37 2.79
C CYS A 133 4.93 1.39 1.67
N VAL A 134 4.17 1.49 0.59
CA VAL A 134 4.26 0.58 -0.55
C VAL A 134 4.95 1.26 -1.72
N SER A 135 5.84 0.53 -2.37
CA SER A 135 6.52 0.93 -3.61
C SER A 135 6.60 -0.24 -4.57
N SER A 136 6.78 0.05 -5.86
CA SER A 136 7.08 -0.97 -6.86
C SER A 136 8.32 -0.61 -7.65
N ALA A 137 9.12 -1.61 -8.01
CA ALA A 137 10.12 -1.50 -9.07
C ALA A 137 9.64 -2.29 -10.29
N ILE A 138 9.57 -1.62 -11.43
CA ILE A 138 9.19 -2.20 -12.72
C ILE A 138 10.42 -2.23 -13.60
N TYR A 139 10.89 -3.43 -13.95
CA TYR A 139 12.04 -3.66 -14.80
C TYR A 139 11.56 -3.91 -16.22
N ARG A 140 11.99 -3.05 -17.14
CA ARG A 140 11.75 -3.17 -18.58
C ARG A 140 13.03 -3.56 -19.30
N TYR A 141 12.93 -4.39 -20.32
CA TYR A 141 14.06 -4.71 -21.18
C TYR A 141 14.43 -3.53 -22.07
N ASP A 142 15.69 -3.12 -22.02
CA ASP A 142 16.29 -2.18 -22.96
C ASP A 142 17.09 -2.97 -23.99
N ALA A 143 16.56 -3.03 -25.22
CA ALA A 143 17.19 -3.75 -26.32
C ALA A 143 18.56 -3.19 -26.73
N ALA A 144 18.78 -1.88 -26.60
CA ALA A 144 20.05 -1.25 -26.94
C ALA A 144 21.14 -1.61 -25.90
N ALA A 145 20.79 -1.56 -24.62
CA ALA A 145 21.68 -1.96 -23.54
C ALA A 145 21.78 -3.48 -23.35
N LYS A 146 20.90 -4.26 -24.00
CA LYS A 146 20.70 -5.71 -23.81
C LYS A 146 20.53 -6.10 -22.35
N SER A 147 19.91 -5.24 -21.55
CA SER A 147 19.74 -5.43 -20.12
C SER A 147 18.41 -4.85 -19.65
N TYR A 148 18.08 -5.00 -18.36
CA TYR A 148 16.87 -4.46 -17.77
C TYR A 148 17.13 -3.13 -17.07
N LYS A 149 16.18 -2.21 -17.19
CA LYS A 149 16.17 -0.91 -16.52
C LYS A 149 15.00 -0.82 -15.55
N PRO A 150 15.24 -0.58 -14.25
CA PRO A 150 14.17 -0.36 -13.29
C PRO A 150 13.58 1.04 -13.37
N THR A 151 12.28 1.13 -13.14
CA THR A 151 11.55 2.36 -12.79
C THR A 151 10.89 2.13 -11.44
N VAL A 152 11.11 3.01 -10.48
CA VAL A 152 10.51 2.92 -9.15
C VAL A 152 9.31 3.84 -9.05
N LEU A 153 8.20 3.31 -8.56
CA LEU A 153 6.99 4.04 -8.24
C LEU A 153 6.70 3.93 -6.74
N GLY A 154 6.67 5.07 -6.06
CA GLY A 154 6.20 5.15 -4.69
C GLY A 154 4.69 5.30 -4.65
N TRP A 155 3.99 4.32 -4.09
CA TRP A 155 2.54 4.38 -3.87
C TRP A 155 2.20 5.14 -2.60
N GLY A 156 3.16 5.30 -1.69
CA GLY A 156 2.98 5.93 -0.40
C GLY A 156 2.33 4.94 0.55
N ASP A 157 1.07 5.15 0.89
CA ASP A 157 0.35 4.37 1.89
C ASP A 157 -0.09 2.98 1.37
N ALA A 158 -0.24 1.99 2.26
CA ALA A 158 -0.71 0.65 1.96
C ALA A 158 -2.13 0.61 1.37
N ALA A 159 -2.95 1.65 1.57
CA ALA A 159 -4.22 1.78 0.86
C ALA A 159 -4.05 1.98 -0.67
N ALA A 160 -2.87 2.37 -1.17
CA ALA A 160 -2.56 2.54 -2.59
C ALA A 160 -1.93 1.30 -3.25
N THR A 161 -1.95 0.12 -2.62
CA THR A 161 -1.64 -1.12 -3.37
C THR A 161 -2.55 -1.23 -4.59
N PHE A 162 -1.98 -1.57 -5.75
CA PHE A 162 -2.72 -1.62 -7.00
C PHE A 162 -3.17 -3.05 -7.34
N GLU A 163 -4.22 -3.13 -8.15
CA GLU A 163 -4.61 -4.34 -8.86
C GLU A 163 -4.29 -4.16 -10.36
N LEU A 164 -3.67 -5.17 -10.98
CA LEU A 164 -3.55 -5.22 -12.43
C LEU A 164 -4.88 -5.67 -13.04
N ARG A 165 -5.42 -4.86 -13.96
CA ARG A 165 -6.69 -5.13 -14.62
C ARG A 165 -6.64 -4.78 -16.09
N GLN A 166 -7.25 -5.63 -16.91
CA GLN A 166 -7.57 -5.30 -18.30
C GLN A 166 -8.89 -4.52 -18.33
N LEU A 167 -8.82 -3.19 -18.46
CA LEU A 167 -10.00 -2.33 -18.45
C LEU A 167 -10.50 -1.97 -19.85
N ASP A 168 -9.65 -2.08 -20.86
CA ASP A 168 -10.00 -1.85 -22.27
C ASP A 168 -9.56 -3.05 -23.12
N PRO A 169 -10.45 -4.01 -23.43
CA PRO A 169 -10.10 -5.18 -24.24
C PRO A 169 -9.55 -4.86 -25.64
N GLN A 170 -9.76 -3.65 -26.16
CA GLN A 170 -9.25 -3.23 -27.47
C GLN A 170 -7.78 -2.80 -27.40
N ARG A 171 -7.27 -2.51 -26.20
CA ARG A 171 -5.87 -2.14 -25.95
C ARG A 171 -5.20 -3.26 -25.18
N GLN A 172 -4.05 -3.76 -25.61
CA GLN A 172 -3.39 -4.86 -24.90
C GLN A 172 -2.81 -4.46 -23.53
N ALA A 173 -2.59 -3.16 -23.30
CA ALA A 173 -2.03 -2.63 -22.07
C ALA A 173 -2.91 -2.88 -20.84
N LEU A 174 -2.28 -3.28 -19.74
CA LEU A 174 -2.90 -3.44 -18.42
C LEU A 174 -2.93 -2.12 -17.66
N GLN A 175 -3.94 -1.95 -16.80
CA GLN A 175 -4.06 -0.80 -15.91
C GLN A 175 -3.74 -1.20 -14.47
N LEU A 176 -3.01 -0.32 -13.78
CA LEU A 176 -2.74 -0.39 -12.34
C LEU A 176 -3.85 0.39 -11.63
N VAL A 177 -4.87 -0.32 -11.14
CA VAL A 177 -6.02 0.28 -10.44
C VAL A 177 -5.69 0.41 -8.96
N SER A 178 -5.59 1.64 -8.48
CA SER A 178 -5.16 2.01 -7.13
C SER A 178 -6.09 3.08 -6.54
N ARG A 179 -5.64 3.75 -5.48
CA ARG A 179 -6.35 4.76 -4.70
C ARG A 179 -5.45 5.97 -4.47
N ASP A 180 -6.03 7.17 -4.48
CA ASP A 180 -5.31 8.39 -4.15
C ASP A 180 -5.11 8.53 -2.64
N VAL A 181 -3.95 8.09 -2.15
CA VAL A 181 -3.58 8.17 -0.73
C VAL A 181 -3.24 9.56 -0.24
N GLY A 182 -3.23 10.59 -1.12
CA GLY A 182 -3.15 11.98 -0.67
C GLY A 182 -4.31 12.39 0.26
N PHE A 183 -5.40 11.61 0.28
CA PHE A 183 -6.55 11.80 1.17
C PHE A 183 -6.38 11.15 2.55
N ALA A 184 -5.36 10.31 2.75
CA ALA A 184 -5.05 9.74 4.06
C ALA A 184 -4.79 10.87 5.06
N TYR A 185 -5.46 10.83 6.22
CA TYR A 185 -5.32 11.81 7.30
C TYR A 185 -5.71 13.27 6.96
N ALA A 186 -6.09 13.57 5.71
CA ALA A 186 -6.28 14.95 5.27
C ALA A 186 -7.42 15.66 6.01
N PHE A 187 -8.48 14.94 6.37
CA PHE A 187 -9.68 15.51 6.99
C PHE A 187 -10.22 14.74 8.19
N THR A 188 -9.63 13.58 8.51
CA THR A 188 -10.06 12.69 9.60
C THR A 188 -8.98 11.67 9.90
N ALA A 189 -9.14 10.85 10.95
CA ALA A 189 -8.21 9.76 11.23
C ALA A 189 -8.15 8.74 10.08
N TYR A 190 -7.03 8.02 9.94
CA TYR A 190 -6.82 7.06 8.85
C TYR A 190 -7.97 6.06 8.66
N ALA A 191 -8.48 5.49 9.75
CA ALA A 191 -9.57 4.53 9.72
C ALA A 191 -10.86 5.07 9.07
N PHE A 192 -11.04 6.38 9.11
CA PHE A 192 -12.18 7.08 8.50
C PHE A 192 -11.83 7.77 7.20
N SER A 193 -10.59 7.67 6.70
CA SER A 193 -10.21 8.29 5.44
C SER A 193 -10.96 7.63 4.27
N GLY A 194 -11.41 8.46 3.33
CA GLY A 194 -11.93 8.01 2.04
C GLY A 194 -10.86 8.18 0.98
N TYR A 195 -10.95 7.39 -0.10
CA TYR A 195 -9.97 7.46 -1.18
C TYR A 195 -10.67 7.44 -2.55
N PRO A 196 -10.47 8.44 -3.42
CA PRO A 196 -10.89 8.33 -4.81
C PRO A 196 -10.00 7.32 -5.55
N VAL A 197 -10.57 6.67 -6.57
CA VAL A 197 -9.82 5.75 -7.44
C VAL A 197 -8.75 6.51 -8.23
N GLN A 198 -7.58 5.90 -8.38
CA GLN A 198 -6.56 6.30 -9.33
C GLN A 198 -6.26 5.13 -10.26
N ILE A 199 -6.12 5.38 -11.54
CA ILE A 199 -5.86 4.36 -12.55
C ILE A 199 -4.66 4.81 -13.36
N TRP A 200 -3.66 3.96 -13.40
CA TRP A 200 -2.40 4.25 -14.07
C TRP A 200 -2.16 3.29 -15.24
N GLU A 201 -1.51 3.79 -16.28
CA GLU A 201 -0.93 2.98 -17.35
C GLU A 201 0.59 3.09 -17.27
N TYR A 202 1.27 1.95 -17.43
CA TYR A 202 2.68 1.95 -17.76
C TYR A 202 2.84 2.18 -19.27
N GLN A 203 3.80 3.00 -19.66
CA GLN A 203 4.10 3.34 -21.05
C GLN A 203 5.61 3.48 -21.18
N GLN A 204 6.29 2.40 -21.54
CA GLN A 204 7.72 2.39 -21.86
C GLN A 204 8.60 3.12 -20.82
N GLY A 205 8.47 2.76 -19.54
CA GLY A 205 9.24 3.37 -18.44
C GLY A 205 8.58 4.57 -17.77
N LYS A 206 7.40 4.98 -18.24
CA LYS A 206 6.61 6.05 -17.62
C LYS A 206 5.32 5.51 -17.05
N ILE A 207 4.86 6.14 -15.98
CA ILE A 207 3.54 5.86 -15.38
C ILE A 207 2.67 7.09 -15.62
N VAL A 208 1.50 6.89 -16.20
CA VAL A 208 0.60 7.96 -16.63
C VAL A 208 -0.75 7.81 -15.94
N ASP A 209 -1.25 8.88 -15.32
CA ASP A 209 -2.61 8.92 -14.78
C ASP A 209 -3.61 8.91 -15.94
N VAL A 210 -4.41 7.84 -16.01
CA VAL A 210 -5.44 7.66 -17.02
C VAL A 210 -6.83 7.56 -16.41
N THR A 211 -6.99 7.93 -15.14
CA THR A 211 -8.22 7.80 -14.35
C THR A 211 -9.45 8.33 -15.10
N ARG A 212 -9.31 9.51 -15.72
CA ARG A 212 -10.41 10.19 -16.45
C ARG A 212 -10.93 9.41 -17.66
N ARG A 213 -10.17 8.44 -18.20
CA ARG A 213 -10.62 7.58 -19.31
C ARG A 213 -11.65 6.54 -18.89
N TYR A 214 -11.83 6.31 -17.58
CA TYR A 214 -12.68 5.22 -17.06
C TYR A 214 -13.86 5.75 -16.21
N PRO A 215 -14.81 6.50 -16.80
CA PRO A 215 -15.89 7.15 -16.05
C PRO A 215 -16.75 6.17 -15.24
N LYS A 216 -16.93 4.93 -15.71
CA LYS A 216 -17.65 3.88 -14.96
C LYS A 216 -16.96 3.53 -13.63
N LEU A 217 -15.63 3.45 -13.61
CA LEU A 217 -14.88 3.18 -12.39
C LEU A 217 -14.87 4.39 -11.46
N ILE A 218 -14.81 5.60 -12.00
CA ILE A 218 -14.95 6.84 -11.22
C ILE A 218 -16.33 6.90 -10.57
N TYR A 219 -17.40 6.57 -11.31
CA TYR A 219 -18.76 6.49 -10.78
C TYR A 219 -18.90 5.45 -9.67
N ASN A 220 -18.36 4.25 -9.87
CA ASN A 220 -18.33 3.22 -8.83
C ASN A 220 -17.54 3.69 -7.59
N SER A 221 -16.47 4.45 -7.79
CA SER A 221 -15.72 5.07 -6.69
C SER A 221 -16.57 6.10 -5.94
N ALA A 222 -17.33 6.93 -6.64
CA ALA A 222 -18.27 7.86 -6.02
C ALA A 222 -19.33 7.11 -5.19
N TYR A 223 -19.90 6.04 -5.74
CA TYR A 223 -20.89 5.21 -5.05
C TYR A 223 -20.32 4.57 -3.77
N ARG A 224 -19.11 4.02 -3.81
CA ARG A 224 -18.46 3.45 -2.61
C ARG A 224 -18.22 4.51 -1.53
N ASN A 225 -17.73 5.68 -1.90
CA ASN A 225 -17.53 6.79 -0.96
C ASN A 225 -18.87 7.25 -0.37
N TRP A 226 -19.93 7.31 -1.17
CA TRP A 226 -21.28 7.62 -0.69
C TRP A 226 -21.78 6.61 0.35
N LEU A 227 -21.66 5.30 0.07
CA LEU A 227 -22.00 4.27 1.04
C LEU A 227 -21.19 4.39 2.34
N GLN A 228 -19.92 4.78 2.24
CA GLN A 228 -19.07 5.01 3.41
C GLN A 228 -19.55 6.23 4.22
N ILE A 229 -19.94 7.34 3.57
CA ILE A 229 -20.55 8.49 4.25
C ILE A 229 -21.79 8.05 5.03
N GLN A 230 -22.71 7.31 4.39
CA GLN A 230 -23.94 6.85 5.03
C GLN A 230 -23.68 5.92 6.22
N ARG A 231 -22.74 4.98 6.07
CA ARG A 231 -22.33 4.08 7.16
C ARG A 231 -21.72 4.85 8.31
N THR A 232 -20.77 5.74 8.06
CA THR A 232 -20.12 6.53 9.10
C THR A 232 -21.12 7.42 9.84
N GLN A 233 -22.08 8.04 9.14
CA GLN A 233 -23.12 8.84 9.81
C GLN A 233 -24.08 7.99 10.64
N LYS A 234 -24.38 6.77 10.20
CA LYS A 234 -25.21 5.83 10.95
C LYS A 234 -24.50 5.34 12.22
N ASP A 235 -23.23 4.96 12.09
CA ASP A 235 -22.45 4.36 13.18
C ASP A 235 -21.98 5.41 14.19
N TYR A 236 -21.82 6.67 13.75
CA TYR A 236 -21.32 7.79 14.56
C TYR A 236 -22.21 9.04 14.40
N PRO A 237 -23.49 8.99 14.81
CA PRO A 237 -24.48 10.04 14.50
C PRO A 237 -24.17 11.40 15.14
N ASN A 238 -23.40 11.42 16.23
CA ASN A 238 -23.03 12.64 16.96
C ASN A 238 -21.60 13.12 16.64
N GLU A 239 -20.91 12.47 15.70
CA GLU A 239 -19.51 12.75 15.37
C GLU A 239 -19.34 12.99 13.85
N PRO A 240 -19.93 14.08 13.32
CA PRO A 240 -19.94 14.36 11.88
C PRO A 240 -18.52 14.46 11.28
N GLN A 241 -17.51 14.77 12.09
CA GLN A 241 -16.11 14.83 11.67
C GLN A 241 -15.59 13.54 11.03
N TYR A 242 -16.12 12.37 11.41
CA TYR A 242 -15.68 11.10 10.81
C TYR A 242 -16.14 10.95 9.36
N ALA A 243 -17.24 11.61 8.96
CA ALA A 243 -17.71 11.60 7.58
C ALA A 243 -16.88 12.52 6.66
N ARG A 244 -15.97 13.35 7.18
CA ARG A 244 -15.18 14.29 6.36
C ARG A 244 -14.27 13.60 5.35
N GLY A 245 -13.63 12.48 5.73
CA GLY A 245 -12.76 11.70 4.85
C GLY A 245 -13.51 11.16 3.62
N PRO A 246 -14.62 10.42 3.79
CA PRO A 246 -15.39 9.89 2.69
C PRO A 246 -16.07 10.99 1.86
N ILE A 247 -16.48 12.11 2.49
CA ILE A 247 -16.96 13.31 1.79
C ILE A 247 -15.88 13.89 0.87
N ALA A 248 -14.65 14.02 1.36
CA ALA A 248 -13.55 14.57 0.56
C ALA A 248 -13.29 13.73 -0.68
N ALA A 249 -13.20 12.40 -0.52
CA ALA A 249 -13.02 11.46 -1.63
C ALA A 249 -14.23 11.42 -2.59
N TYR A 250 -15.46 11.51 -2.06
CA TYR A 250 -16.67 11.65 -2.87
C TYR A 250 -16.58 12.89 -3.75
N MET A 251 -16.26 14.05 -3.17
CA MET A 251 -16.15 15.30 -3.92
C MET A 251 -15.08 15.22 -5.01
N ALA A 252 -13.91 14.63 -4.72
CA ALA A 252 -12.87 14.39 -5.71
C ALA A 252 -13.40 13.60 -6.93
N THR A 253 -14.15 12.52 -6.69
CA THR A 253 -14.78 11.75 -7.79
C THR A 253 -15.83 12.55 -8.55
N LYS A 254 -16.58 13.46 -7.88
CA LYS A 254 -17.52 14.34 -8.56
C LYS A 254 -16.83 15.35 -9.47
N TYR A 255 -15.69 15.90 -9.07
CA TYR A 255 -14.86 16.73 -9.95
C TYR A 255 -14.31 15.96 -11.15
N LEU A 256 -13.91 14.70 -10.97
CA LEU A 256 -13.49 13.85 -12.09
C LEU A 256 -14.61 13.64 -13.12
N LEU A 257 -15.87 13.59 -12.67
CA LEU A 257 -17.07 13.41 -13.49
C LEU A 257 -17.68 14.71 -14.04
N GLY A 258 -17.14 15.89 -13.69
CA GLY A 258 -17.78 17.19 -14.02
C GLY A 258 -19.12 17.41 -13.32
N GLN A 259 -19.29 16.82 -12.14
CA GLN A 259 -20.53 16.85 -11.34
C GLN A 259 -20.35 17.62 -10.02
N GLU A 260 -19.38 18.52 -9.93
CA GLU A 260 -19.01 19.22 -8.71
C GLU A 260 -20.16 20.06 -8.15
N LYS A 261 -20.96 20.73 -8.99
CA LYS A 261 -22.12 21.53 -8.55
C LYS A 261 -23.14 20.69 -7.80
N ALA A 262 -23.53 19.55 -8.39
CA ALA A 262 -24.46 18.61 -7.77
C ALA A 262 -23.85 17.97 -6.50
N GLY A 263 -22.55 17.68 -6.53
CA GLY A 263 -21.80 17.19 -5.37
C GLY A 263 -21.88 18.15 -4.18
N TRP A 264 -21.57 19.43 -4.39
CA TRP A 264 -21.61 20.43 -3.33
C TRP A 264 -23.01 20.68 -2.79
N ALA A 265 -24.03 20.74 -3.66
CA ALA A 265 -25.42 20.87 -3.22
C ALA A 265 -25.86 19.70 -2.31
N LEU A 266 -25.45 18.47 -2.65
CA LEU A 266 -25.71 17.31 -1.80
C LEU A 266 -24.93 17.39 -0.48
N MET A 267 -23.63 17.73 -0.51
CA MET A 267 -22.83 17.80 0.70
C MET A 267 -23.34 18.87 1.68
N ASP A 268 -23.88 19.98 1.17
CA ASP A 268 -24.50 21.00 2.02
C ASP A 268 -25.71 20.46 2.81
N GLN A 269 -26.48 19.56 2.22
CA GLN A 269 -27.60 18.89 2.88
C GLN A 269 -27.15 17.74 3.80
N VAL A 270 -26.04 17.07 3.47
CA VAL A 270 -25.61 15.84 4.15
C VAL A 270 -24.72 16.13 5.36
N TYR A 271 -23.79 17.08 5.26
CA TYR A 271 -22.87 17.39 6.35
C TYR A 271 -23.55 18.31 7.37
N ARG A 272 -23.58 17.90 8.64
CA ARG A 272 -24.26 18.62 9.74
C ARG A 272 -23.31 19.12 10.83
N GLY A 273 -22.00 19.00 10.63
CA GLY A 273 -21.01 19.56 11.55
C GLY A 273 -21.09 21.09 11.61
N SER A 274 -20.90 21.65 12.79
CA SER A 274 -20.88 23.11 13.02
C SER A 274 -19.74 23.82 12.28
N ASP A 275 -18.69 23.09 11.92
CA ASP A 275 -17.53 23.56 11.17
C ASP A 275 -17.69 23.50 9.64
N LYS A 276 -18.91 23.23 9.13
CA LYS A 276 -19.19 23.03 7.70
C LYS A 276 -18.52 24.05 6.79
N ALA A 277 -18.63 25.33 7.11
CA ALA A 277 -18.08 26.41 6.28
C ALA A 277 -16.56 26.29 6.14
N THR A 278 -15.86 26.09 7.27
CA THR A 278 -14.40 25.90 7.31
C THR A 278 -14.00 24.63 6.57
N PHE A 279 -14.62 23.50 6.90
CA PHE A 279 -14.33 22.22 6.23
C PHE A 279 -14.51 22.31 4.71
N PHE A 280 -15.58 22.94 4.22
CA PHE A 280 -15.83 23.06 2.79
C PHE A 280 -14.88 24.04 2.11
N ALA A 281 -14.41 25.08 2.80
CA ALA A 281 -13.37 25.97 2.28
C ALA A 281 -12.04 25.22 2.12
N ASP A 282 -11.63 24.50 3.17
CA ASP A 282 -10.40 23.69 3.18
C ASP A 282 -10.43 22.59 2.11
N LEU A 283 -11.58 21.91 1.98
CA LEU A 283 -11.76 20.87 0.97
C LEU A 283 -11.63 21.42 -0.45
N ARG A 284 -12.14 22.62 -0.75
CA ARG A 284 -11.95 23.24 -2.07
C ARG A 284 -10.49 23.49 -2.37
N GLN A 285 -9.77 24.10 -1.44
CA GLN A 285 -8.33 24.38 -1.60
C GLN A 285 -7.52 23.09 -1.75
N PHE A 286 -7.86 22.07 -0.96
CA PHE A 286 -7.24 20.76 -1.07
C PHE A 286 -7.47 20.13 -2.45
N LEU A 287 -8.70 20.16 -2.97
CA LEU A 287 -9.00 19.60 -4.29
C LEU A 287 -8.31 20.34 -5.44
N ILE A 288 -8.09 21.66 -5.31
CA ILE A 288 -7.27 22.45 -6.25
C ILE A 288 -5.81 21.99 -6.17
N LYS A 289 -5.23 21.96 -4.96
CA LYS A 289 -3.83 21.53 -4.72
C LYS A 289 -3.56 20.11 -5.23
N ARG A 290 -4.54 19.22 -5.14
CA ARG A 290 -4.47 17.83 -5.61
C ARG A 290 -4.78 17.67 -7.10
N GLY A 291 -5.14 18.74 -7.83
CA GLY A 291 -5.39 18.71 -9.27
C GLY A 291 -6.76 18.17 -9.69
N TYR A 292 -7.71 18.02 -8.77
CA TYR A 292 -9.08 17.64 -9.08
C TYR A 292 -9.90 18.82 -9.58
N ALA A 293 -9.69 19.99 -8.99
CA ALA A 293 -10.39 21.23 -9.30
C ALA A 293 -9.46 22.26 -9.95
N LYS A 294 -10.03 23.16 -10.75
CA LYS A 294 -9.32 24.34 -11.26
C LYS A 294 -9.31 25.44 -10.19
N SER A 295 -8.23 26.22 -10.16
CA SER A 295 -8.10 27.44 -9.36
C SER A 295 -9.08 28.51 -9.80
#